data_AF-A0A5K0ZDN7-F1
#
_entry.id   AF-A0A5K0ZDN7-F1
#
_cell.length_a   1.000
_cell.length_b   1.000
_cell.length_c   1.000
_cell.angle_alpha   90.00
_cell.angle_beta   90.00
_cell.angle_gamma   90.00
#
_symmetry.space_group_name_H-M   'P 1'
#
loop_
_entity.id
_entity.type
_entity.pdbx_description
1 polymer ?
#
loop_
_entity_poly.entity_id
_entity_poly.type
_entity_poly.pdbx_seq_one_letter_code
_entity_poly.pdbx_strand_id
1 'polypeptide(L)' 'KGDHRNVTPTNLKELRSLQGRIQSIRRFISNLAMRCEPFNHLLRKGVKFEWGHECQASFEKIK' A
#
# COMPACT_ATOMS: atom_id res chain seq x y z
N LYS A 1 -6.15 -9.70 20.73
CA LYS A 1 -6.60 -9.55 19.31
C LYS A 1 -5.55 -8.74 18.58
N GLY A 2 -4.97 -9.25 17.50
CA GLY A 2 -3.98 -8.51 16.73
C GLY A 2 -3.25 -9.42 15.78
N ASP A 3 -4.00 -10.08 14.89
CA ASP A 3 -3.38 -10.79 13.79
C ASP A 3 -2.78 -9.73 12.84
N HIS A 4 -1.46 -9.61 12.87
CA HIS A 4 -0.67 -8.72 12.02
C HIS A 4 -0.28 -9.41 10.71
N ARG A 5 -1.11 -10.30 10.16
CA ARG A 5 -0.79 -10.99 8.92
C ARG A 5 -1.82 -10.63 7.87
N ASN A 6 -1.37 -9.81 6.92
CA ASN A 6 -2.00 -9.70 5.60
C ASN A 6 -3.35 -8.96 5.53
N VAL A 7 -3.57 -7.93 6.35
CA VAL A 7 -4.76 -7.08 6.22
C VAL A 7 -4.59 -6.06 5.09
N THR A 8 -5.30 -6.32 4.01
CA THR A 8 -5.57 -5.37 2.94
C THR A 8 -6.13 -4.08 3.54
N PRO A 9 -5.54 -2.90 3.30
CA PRO A 9 -6.00 -1.68 3.94
C PRO A 9 -7.41 -1.36 3.47
N THR A 10 -8.31 -1.14 4.43
CA THR A 10 -9.73 -0.87 4.17
C THR A 10 -10.06 0.62 4.16
N ASN A 11 -9.10 1.47 4.55
CA ASN A 11 -9.26 2.91 4.61
C ASN A 11 -7.91 3.64 4.49
N LEU A 12 -7.97 4.95 4.21
CA LEU A 12 -6.79 5.81 4.01
C LEU A 12 -5.81 5.78 5.18
N LYS A 13 -6.30 5.65 6.42
CA LYS A 13 -5.45 5.58 7.62
C LYS A 13 -4.57 4.33 7.61
N GLU A 14 -5.15 3.18 7.28
CA GLU A 14 -4.38 1.93 7.13
C GLU A 14 -3.43 2.00 5.94
N LEU A 15 -3.84 2.59 4.82
CA LEU A 15 -2.96 2.79 3.67
C LEU A 15 -1.75 3.67 4.00
N ARG A 16 -1.92 4.74 4.80
CA ARG A 16 -0.81 5.57 5.27
C ARG A 16 0.15 4.79 6.17
N SER A 17 -0.39 3.97 7.08
CA SER A 17 0.42 3.07 7.93
C SER A 17 1.21 2.06 7.09
N LEU A 18 0.56 1.47 6.08
CA LEU A 18 1.17 0.56 5.13
C LEU A 18 2.30 1.22 4.35
N GLN A 19 2.08 2.42 3.81
CA GLN A 19 3.12 3.20 3.15
C GLN A 19 4.30 3.46 4.08
N GLY A 20 4.08 3.77 5.36
CA GLY A 20 5.17 3.93 6.33
C GLY A 20 6.03 2.67 6.46
N ARG A 21 5.41 1.50 6.53
CA ARG A 21 6.13 0.20 6.57
C ARG A 21 6.90 -0.05 5.27
N ILE A 22 6.27 0.17 4.13
CA ILE A 22 6.88 0.02 2.80
C ILE A 22 8.08 0.97 2.63
N GLN A 23 7.96 2.22 3.09
CA GLN A 23 9.04 3.21 3.03
C GLN A 23 10.22 2.82 3.94
N SER A 24 9.98 2.12 5.05
CA SER A 24 11.05 1.61 5.93
C SER A 24 11.97 0.60 5.21
N ILE A 25 11.38 -0.24 4.35
CA ILE A 25 12.08 -1.26 3.56
C ILE A 25 12.44 -0.79 2.15
N ARG A 26 12.16 0.48 1.79
CA ARG A 26 12.41 1.02 0.43
C ARG A 26 13.84 0.83 -0.07
N ARG A 27 14.79 0.79 0.85
CA ARG A 27 16.22 0.60 0.55
C ARG A 27 16.53 -0.80 0.01
N PHE A 28 15.65 -1.77 0.25
CA PHE A 28 15.79 -3.17 -0.19
C PHE A 28 14.95 -3.49 -1.44
N ILE A 29 14.01 -2.60 -1.80
CA ILE A 29 13.06 -2.83 -2.90
C ILE A 29 13.40 -1.90 -4.05
N SER A 30 13.99 -2.46 -5.11
CA SER A 30 14.18 -1.76 -6.37
C SER A 30 12.83 -1.46 -7.03
N ASN A 31 12.72 -0.30 -7.68
CA ASN A 31 11.50 0.16 -8.35
C ASN A 31 10.28 0.29 -7.42
N LEU A 32 10.49 0.57 -6.13
CA LEU A 32 9.39 0.76 -5.19
C LEU A 32 8.42 1.87 -5.63
N ALA A 33 8.92 2.96 -6.21
CA ALA A 33 8.07 4.05 -6.70
C ALA A 33 7.00 3.57 -7.68
N MET A 34 7.36 2.66 -8.60
CA MET A 34 6.43 2.07 -9.56
C MET A 34 5.42 1.14 -8.89
N ARG A 35 5.85 0.35 -7.89
CA ARG A 35 4.95 -0.51 -7.13
C ARG A 35 4.04 0.29 -6.18
N CYS A 36 4.45 1.48 -5.76
CA CYS A 36 3.67 2.36 -4.90
C CYS A 36 2.72 3.30 -5.66
N GLU A 37 2.79 3.33 -6.98
CA GLU A 37 1.96 4.16 -7.84
C GLU A 37 0.45 3.96 -7.60
N PRO A 38 -0.08 2.71 -7.56
CA PRO A 38 -1.51 2.50 -7.28
C PRO A 38 -1.91 2.95 -5.86
N PHE A 39 -1.01 2.85 -4.87
CA PHE A 39 -1.27 3.38 -3.53
C PHE A 39 -1.33 4.90 -3.50
N ASN A 40 -0.43 5.56 -4.24
CA ASN A 40 -0.42 7.02 -4.35
C ASN A 40 -1.72 7.52 -5.02
N HIS A 41 -2.25 6.78 -5.99
CA HIS A 41 -3.54 7.08 -6.60
C HIS A 41 -4.67 7.09 -5.57
N LEU A 42 -4.73 6.08 -4.70
CA LEU A 42 -5.74 5.98 -3.64
C LEU A 42 -5.64 7.10 -2.59
N LEU A 43 -4.48 7.73 -2.45
CA LEU A 43 -4.26 8.84 -1.52
C LEU A 43 -4.63 10.21 -2.11
N ARG A 44 -4.98 10.28 -3.40
CA ARG A 44 -5.38 11.54 -4.04
C ARG A 44 -6.72 12.02 -3.48
N LYS A 45 -6.80 13.32 -3.25
CA LYS A 45 -8.01 13.97 -2.75
C LYS A 45 -9.13 13.86 -3.81
N GLY A 46 -10.31 13.41 -3.39
CA GLY A 46 -11.45 13.22 -4.29
C GLY A 46 -11.52 11.84 -4.97
N VAL A 47 -10.52 10.97 -4.78
CA VAL A 47 -10.60 9.57 -5.21
C VAL A 47 -11.28 8.74 -4.13
N LYS A 48 -12.25 7.90 -4.53
CA LYS A 48 -12.85 6.93 -3.63
C LYS A 48 -11.79 5.89 -3.26
N PHE A 49 -11.60 5.68 -1.97
CA PHE A 49 -10.71 4.63 -1.50
C PHE A 49 -11.29 3.26 -1.87
N GLU A 50 -10.72 2.63 -2.90
CA GLU A 50 -11.13 1.30 -3.34
C GLU A 50 -9.87 0.46 -3.56
N TRP A 51 -9.67 -0.53 -2.69
CA TRP A 51 -8.54 -1.43 -2.83
C TRP A 51 -8.82 -2.44 -3.94
N GLY A 52 -8.47 -2.06 -5.16
CA GLY A 52 -8.61 -2.90 -6.34
C GLY A 52 -7.52 -3.96 -6.46
N HIS A 53 -7.65 -4.78 -7.50
CA HIS A 53 -6.71 -5.85 -7.81
C HIS A 53 -5.28 -5.33 -8.08
N GLU A 54 -5.14 -4.15 -8.70
CA GLU A 54 -3.84 -3.51 -8.95
C GLU A 54 -3.10 -3.12 -7.67
N CYS A 55 -3.82 -2.63 -6.65
CA CYS A 55 -3.25 -2.34 -5.34
C CYS A 55 -2.80 -3.62 -4.64
N GLN A 56 -3.63 -4.66 -4.65
CA GLN A 56 -3.29 -5.95 -4.06
C GLN A 56 -2.08 -6.59 -4.74
N ALA A 57 -2.06 -6.61 -6.07
CA ALA A 57 -0.95 -7.18 -6.85
C ALA A 57 0.36 -6.43 -6.59
N SER A 58 0.30 -5.10 -6.46
CA SER A 58 1.48 -4.30 -6.14
C SER A 58 1.95 -4.51 -4.70
N PHE A 59 1.03 -4.74 -3.76
CA PHE A 59 1.35 -5.04 -2.38
C PHE A 59 2.03 -6.41 -2.24
N GLU A 60 1.50 -7.43 -2.91
CA GLU A 60 2.09 -8.78 -2.97
C GLU A 60 3.49 -8.77 -3.59
N LYS A 61 3.75 -7.88 -4.57
CA LYS A 61 5.10 -7.70 -5.14
C LYS A 61 6.09 -7.01 -4.19
N ILE A 62 5.63 -6.27 -3.17
CA ILE A 62 6.48 -5.53 -2.22
C ILE A 62 6.79 -6.35 -0.97
N LYS A 63 5.89 -7.27 -0.63
CA LYS A 63 6.03 -8.23 0.47
C LYS A 63 7.28 -9.10 0.30
#